data_AF-A0A494G8S7-F1
#
_entry.id   AF-A0A494G8S7-F1
#
_cell.length_a   1.000
_cell.length_b   1.000
_cell.length_c   1.000
_cell.angle_alpha   90.00
_cell.angle_beta   90.00
_cell.angle_gamma   90.00
#
_symmetry.space_group_name_H-M   'P 1'
#
loop_
_entity.id
_entity.type
_entity.pdbx_description
1 polymer ?
#
loop_
_entity_poly.entity_id
_entity_poly.type
_entity_poly.pdbx_seq_one_letter_code
_entity_poly.pdbx_strand_id
1 'polypeptide(L)'
;METSMLNRIRKLERENSVFLLEKAKGAYWEEVKSTLNNSGSQKEYCRERKHECFFLFQEILSRNRAMRGDAANPTEDFMDFFSEKREVLDKNPEWGPVEKDIKEIEFVEQVKLDLAARGHESPYIKQILGLG
;
A
#
# COMPACT_ATOMS: atom_id res chain seq x y z
N MET A 1 13.57 18.50 -4.57
CA MET A 1 12.36 17.69 -4.35
C MET A 1 12.42 16.41 -5.17
N GLU A 2 12.71 16.49 -6.47
CA GLU A 2 12.87 15.33 -7.37
C GLU A 2 13.88 14.29 -6.89
N THR A 3 15.06 14.70 -6.42
CA THR A 3 16.09 13.75 -5.92
C THR A 3 15.59 12.92 -4.73
N SER A 4 14.70 13.48 -3.90
CA SER A 4 14.09 12.74 -2.78
C SER A 4 13.10 11.69 -3.29
N MET A 5 12.23 12.07 -4.23
CA MET A 5 11.28 11.14 -4.87
C MET A 5 12.01 10.03 -5.63
N LEU A 6 13.03 10.38 -6.43
CA LEU A 6 13.89 9.42 -7.11
C LEU A 6 14.50 8.38 -6.15
N ASN A 7 15.02 8.82 -5.00
CA ASN A 7 15.63 7.91 -4.03
C ASN A 7 14.60 6.98 -3.38
N ARG A 8 13.39 7.47 -3.15
CA ARG A 8 12.29 6.67 -2.57
C ARG A 8 11.78 5.63 -3.56
N ILE A 9 11.65 5.98 -4.84
CA ILE A 9 11.32 5.05 -5.93
C ILE A 9 12.39 3.97 -6.07
N ARG A 10 13.67 4.35 -6.09
CA ARG A 10 14.79 3.39 -6.15
C ARG A 10 14.78 2.40 -4.99
N LYS A 11 14.29 2.80 -3.81
CA LYS A 11 14.09 1.90 -2.68
C LYS A 11 13.01 0.86 -3.00
N LEU A 12 11.85 1.30 -3.49
CA LEU A 12 10.76 0.40 -3.90
C LEU A 12 11.18 -0.59 -5.00
N GLU A 13 11.94 -0.11 -6.00
CA GLU A 13 12.44 -0.95 -7.10
C GLU A 13 13.45 -2.00 -6.62
N ARG A 14 14.30 -1.64 -5.65
CA ARG A 14 15.25 -2.55 -5.02
C ARG A 14 14.54 -3.65 -4.25
N GLU A 15 13.44 -3.28 -3.59
CA GLU A 15 12.63 -4.18 -2.76
C GLU A 15 11.60 -4.98 -3.58
N ASN A 16 11.60 -4.86 -4.92
CA ASN A 16 10.62 -5.46 -5.84
C ASN A 16 9.17 -5.27 -5.35
N SER A 17 8.86 -4.04 -4.95
CA SER A 17 7.55 -3.67 -4.44
C SER A 17 6.43 -4.02 -5.41
N VAL A 18 5.40 -4.74 -4.92
CA VAL A 18 4.16 -5.03 -5.67
C VAL A 18 3.33 -3.79 -5.98
N PHE A 19 3.66 -2.65 -5.36
CA PHE A 19 3.01 -1.35 -5.58
C PHE A 19 3.62 -0.57 -6.75
N LEU A 20 4.68 -1.10 -7.38
CA LEU A 20 5.17 -0.62 -8.67
C LEU A 20 4.33 -1.28 -9.76
N LEU A 21 3.66 -0.48 -10.59
CA LEU A 21 2.98 -0.96 -11.80
C LEU A 21 3.95 -1.86 -12.58
N GLU A 22 3.48 -3.02 -13.06
CA GLU A 22 4.21 -4.12 -13.73
C GLU A 22 5.16 -3.67 -14.86
N LYS A 23 6.23 -2.97 -14.51
CA LYS A 23 7.14 -2.32 -15.46
C LYS A 23 8.56 -2.69 -15.14
N ALA A 24 9.35 -2.76 -16.21
CA ALA A 24 10.78 -3.02 -16.12
C ALA A 24 11.47 -1.96 -15.22
N LYS A 25 12.44 -2.40 -14.42
CA LYS A 25 13.27 -1.53 -13.58
C LYS A 25 13.80 -0.35 -14.40
N GLY A 26 13.63 0.87 -13.90
CA GLY A 26 14.02 2.12 -14.56
C GLY A 26 12.95 2.73 -15.48
N ALA A 27 11.97 1.97 -15.98
CA ALA A 27 10.86 2.52 -16.78
C ALA A 27 9.87 3.31 -15.91
N TYR A 28 9.77 2.97 -14.62
CA TYR A 28 8.90 3.63 -13.66
C TYR A 28 9.31 5.10 -13.43
N TRP A 29 10.61 5.42 -13.45
CA TRP A 29 11.06 6.81 -13.26
C TRP A 29 10.70 7.74 -14.44
N GLU A 30 10.73 7.24 -15.67
CA GLU A 30 10.35 8.03 -16.85
C GLU A 30 8.84 8.30 -16.89
N GLU A 31 8.02 7.34 -16.46
CA GLU A 31 6.59 7.57 -16.24
C GLU A 31 6.35 8.49 -15.06
N VAL A 32 7.02 8.31 -13.92
CA VAL A 32 6.89 9.23 -12.80
C VAL A 32 7.36 10.63 -13.18
N LYS A 33 8.35 10.84 -14.04
CA LYS A 33 8.64 12.18 -14.62
C LYS A 33 7.50 12.70 -15.48
N SER A 34 6.98 11.88 -16.39
CA SER A 34 5.83 12.24 -17.24
C SER A 34 4.57 12.52 -16.42
N THR A 35 4.42 11.84 -15.29
CA THR A 35 3.31 11.97 -14.37
C THR A 35 3.60 12.98 -13.28
N LEU A 36 4.84 13.36 -12.96
CA LEU A 36 5.23 14.33 -11.92
C LEU A 36 4.74 15.74 -12.26
N ASN A 37 4.59 16.02 -13.56
CA ASN A 37 3.84 17.17 -14.03
C ASN A 37 2.33 17.14 -13.65
N ASN A 38 1.81 16.00 -13.15
CA ASN A 38 0.39 15.70 -12.87
C ASN A 38 0.09 14.87 -11.59
N SER A 39 1.06 14.27 -10.89
CA SER A 39 0.88 13.39 -9.74
C SER A 39 1.56 14.06 -8.54
N GLY A 40 0.74 14.58 -7.64
CA GLY A 40 1.22 15.20 -6.42
C GLY A 40 2.09 14.23 -5.61
N SER A 41 3.10 14.77 -4.94
CA SER A 41 4.00 14.07 -3.99
C SER A 41 3.31 13.14 -2.97
N GLN A 42 2.01 13.32 -2.78
CA GLN A 42 1.15 12.61 -1.87
C GLN A 42 0.81 11.18 -2.35
N LYS A 43 0.64 10.98 -3.66
CA LYS A 43 0.35 9.65 -4.23
C LYS A 43 1.54 8.71 -4.09
N GLU A 44 2.75 9.23 -4.27
CA GLU A 44 4.00 8.48 -4.02
C GLU A 44 4.18 8.16 -2.54
N TYR A 45 3.88 9.12 -1.65
CA TYR A 45 3.89 8.88 -0.22
C TYR A 45 2.90 7.79 0.21
N CYS A 46 1.70 7.75 -0.37
CA CYS A 46 0.73 6.69 -0.12
C CYS A 46 1.28 5.30 -0.54
N ARG A 47 1.91 5.20 -1.72
CA ARG A 47 2.53 3.94 -2.20
C ARG A 47 3.58 3.40 -1.23
N GLU A 48 4.45 4.26 -0.73
CA GLU A 48 5.47 3.86 0.25
C GLU A 48 4.86 3.37 1.56
N ARG A 49 3.80 4.02 2.04
CA ARG A 49 3.12 3.60 3.27
C ARG A 49 2.43 2.25 3.10
N LYS A 50 1.79 2.01 1.96
CA LYS A 50 1.22 0.69 1.63
C LYS A 50 2.31 -0.38 1.56
N HIS A 51 3.45 -0.04 0.99
CA HIS A 51 4.60 -0.94 0.90
C HIS A 51 5.19 -1.31 2.27
N GLU A 52 5.35 -0.35 3.17
CA GLU A 52 5.78 -0.63 4.56
C GLU A 52 4.76 -1.50 5.30
N CYS A 53 3.47 -1.20 5.13
CA CYS A 53 2.38 -1.98 5.72
C CYS A 53 2.37 -3.43 5.19
N PHE A 54 2.61 -3.61 3.89
CA PHE A 54 2.70 -4.91 3.25
C PHE A 54 3.86 -5.76 3.77
N PHE A 55 5.04 -5.16 3.95
CA PHE A 55 6.19 -5.85 4.53
C PHE A 55 5.90 -6.38 5.92
N LEU A 56 5.25 -5.56 6.75
CA LEU A 56 4.82 -5.96 8.09
C LEU A 56 3.78 -7.09 8.06
N PHE A 57 2.80 -6.99 7.15
CA PHE A 57 1.82 -8.05 6.93
C PHE A 57 2.48 -9.38 6.53
N GLN A 58 3.41 -9.36 5.56
CA GLN A 58 4.16 -10.54 5.17
C GLN A 58 4.99 -11.13 6.32
N GLU A 59 5.58 -10.27 7.15
CA GLU A 59 6.31 -10.70 8.34
C GLU A 59 5.38 -11.44 9.32
N ILE A 60 4.20 -10.90 9.60
CA ILE A 60 3.21 -11.54 10.49
C ILE A 60 2.79 -12.91 9.95
N LEU A 61 2.52 -13.02 8.63
CA LEU A 61 2.18 -14.27 7.98
C LEU A 61 3.32 -15.29 8.00
N SER A 62 4.56 -14.84 7.82
CA SER A 62 5.73 -15.72 7.87
C SER A 62 5.91 -16.39 9.24
N ARG A 63 5.53 -15.67 10.31
CA ARG A 63 5.54 -16.13 11.69
C ARG A 63 4.33 -17.00 12.05
N ASN A 64 3.22 -16.87 11.32
CA ASN A 64 1.94 -17.56 11.59
C ASN A 64 1.44 -18.33 10.37
N ARG A 65 2.08 -19.48 10.08
CA ARG A 65 1.76 -20.33 8.91
C ARG A 65 0.30 -20.79 8.85
N ALA A 66 -0.37 -20.95 9.99
CA ALA A 66 -1.78 -21.35 10.04
C ALA A 66 -2.69 -20.34 9.33
N MET A 67 -2.43 -19.03 9.47
CA MET A 67 -3.22 -17.98 8.81
C MET A 67 -3.01 -17.93 7.30
N ARG A 68 -1.87 -18.42 6.82
CA ARG A 68 -1.54 -18.49 5.40
C ARG A 68 -2.26 -19.66 4.71
N GLY A 69 -2.68 -20.68 5.47
CA GLY A 69 -3.33 -21.87 4.93
C GLY A 69 -4.74 -21.62 4.39
N ASP A 70 -5.43 -20.62 4.93
CA ASP A 70 -6.82 -20.31 4.57
C ASP A 70 -6.93 -19.27 3.43
N ALA A 71 -5.88 -18.47 3.20
CA ALA A 71 -5.84 -17.46 2.15
C ALA A 71 -5.13 -17.99 0.89
N ALA A 72 -5.87 -18.08 -0.22
CA ALA A 72 -5.35 -18.61 -1.49
C ALA A 72 -4.25 -17.70 -2.09
N ASN A 73 -4.38 -16.38 -1.93
CA ASN A 73 -3.39 -15.42 -2.39
C ASN A 73 -3.31 -14.18 -1.47
N PRO A 74 -2.61 -14.28 -0.32
CA PRO A 74 -2.56 -13.20 0.68
C PRO A 74 -2.02 -11.87 0.16
N THR A 75 -1.27 -11.89 -0.94
CA THR A 75 -0.77 -10.67 -1.58
C THR A 75 -1.86 -9.96 -2.35
N GLU A 76 -2.66 -10.70 -3.12
CA GLU A 76 -3.83 -10.17 -3.83
C GLU A 76 -4.88 -9.69 -2.84
N ASP A 77 -5.16 -10.48 -1.79
CA ASP A 77 -6.11 -10.10 -0.73
C ASP A 77 -5.71 -8.77 -0.05
N PHE A 78 -4.41 -8.55 0.18
CA PHE A 78 -3.90 -7.28 0.71
C PHE A 78 -4.10 -6.12 -0.27
N MET A 79 -3.84 -6.35 -1.56
CA MET A 79 -3.99 -5.34 -2.60
C MET A 79 -5.45 -4.96 -2.78
N ASP A 80 -6.35 -5.94 -2.80
CA ASP A 80 -7.80 -5.76 -2.93
C ASP A 80 -8.35 -4.98 -1.74
N PHE A 81 -7.95 -5.32 -0.52
CA PHE A 81 -8.36 -4.60 0.69
C PHE A 81 -8.10 -3.09 0.60
N PHE A 82 -6.91 -2.67 0.15
CA PHE A 82 -6.60 -1.24 -0.01
C PHE A 82 -7.23 -0.62 -1.27
N SER A 83 -7.50 -1.43 -2.31
CA SER A 83 -8.13 -0.96 -3.54
C SER A 83 -9.63 -0.68 -3.31
N GLU A 84 -10.34 -1.58 -2.64
CA GLU A 84 -11.73 -1.39 -2.21
C GLU A 84 -11.89 -0.13 -1.35
N LYS A 85 -10.96 0.09 -0.41
CA LYS A 85 -10.97 1.31 0.41
C LYS A 85 -10.76 2.56 -0.43
N ARG A 86 -9.88 2.51 -1.43
CA ARG A 86 -9.70 3.64 -2.35
C ARG A 86 -10.96 3.91 -3.17
N GLU A 87 -11.65 2.87 -3.66
CA GLU A 87 -12.91 3.03 -4.38
C GLU A 87 -13.99 3.72 -3.54
N VAL A 88 -14.08 3.40 -2.25
CA VAL A 88 -15.01 4.06 -1.32
C VAL A 88 -14.68 5.55 -1.18
N LEU A 89 -13.39 5.90 -1.06
CA LEU A 89 -12.96 7.30 -1.03
C LEU A 89 -13.26 8.01 -2.34
N ASP A 90 -13.02 7.37 -3.49
CA ASP A 90 -13.25 7.96 -4.81
C ASP A 90 -14.74 8.22 -5.07
N LYS A 91 -15.64 7.38 -4.54
CA LYS A 91 -17.10 7.56 -4.60
C LYS A 91 -17.62 8.70 -3.71
N ASN A 92 -16.80 9.24 -2.80
CA ASN A 92 -17.22 10.37 -1.97
C ASN A 92 -17.25 11.68 -2.78
N PRO A 93 -18.40 12.35 -2.95
CA PRO A 93 -18.51 13.59 -3.72
C PRO A 93 -18.07 14.83 -2.93
N GLU A 94 -17.97 14.76 -1.60
CA GLU A 94 -17.65 15.90 -0.73
C GLU A 94 -16.15 16.21 -0.66
N TRP A 95 -15.31 15.23 -0.99
CA TRP A 95 -13.85 15.36 -0.87
C TRP A 95 -13.19 15.60 -2.22
N GLY A 96 -12.26 16.56 -2.24
CA GLY A 96 -11.35 16.76 -3.36
C GLY A 96 -10.34 15.61 -3.48
N PRO A 97 -9.61 15.54 -4.61
CA PRO A 97 -8.57 14.52 -4.80
C PRO A 97 -7.51 14.51 -3.69
N VAL A 98 -7.14 15.68 -3.17
CA VAL A 98 -6.14 15.82 -2.09
C VAL A 98 -6.69 15.26 -0.78
N GLU A 99 -7.91 15.61 -0.39
CA GLU A 99 -8.55 15.08 0.82
C GLU A 99 -8.70 13.56 0.76
N LYS A 100 -9.03 12.99 -0.41
CA LYS A 100 -9.08 11.53 -0.61
C LYS A 100 -7.72 10.89 -0.38
N ASP A 101 -6.65 11.49 -0.91
CA ASP A 101 -5.28 11.01 -0.69
C ASP A 101 -4.86 11.12 0.79
N ILE A 102 -5.24 12.20 1.49
CA ILE A 102 -5.02 12.32 2.95
C ILE A 102 -5.72 11.18 3.69
N LYS A 103 -7.00 10.95 3.41
CA LYS A 103 -7.81 9.92 4.08
C LYS A 103 -7.27 8.52 3.82
N GLU A 104 -6.78 8.27 2.61
CA GLU A 104 -6.12 7.02 2.27
C GLU A 104 -4.83 6.83 3.09
N ILE A 105 -3.99 7.87 3.20
CA ILE A 105 -2.76 7.83 4.00
C ILE A 105 -3.07 7.58 5.48
N GLU A 106 -4.05 8.28 6.05
CA GLU A 106 -4.49 8.09 7.44
C GLU A 106 -4.93 6.65 7.69
N PHE A 107 -5.71 6.08 6.76
CA PHE A 107 -6.17 4.70 6.85
C PHE A 107 -5.02 3.69 6.76
N VAL A 108 -4.09 3.87 5.81
CA VAL A 108 -2.92 3.00 5.67
C VAL A 108 -2.06 3.01 6.95
N GLU A 109 -1.85 4.19 7.54
CA GLU A 109 -1.09 4.30 8.79
C GLU A 109 -1.82 3.64 9.95
N GLN A 110 -3.15 3.78 10.05
CA GLN A 110 -3.96 3.10 11.06
C GLN A 110 -3.82 1.58 10.98
N VAL A 111 -3.93 1.01 9.78
CA VAL A 111 -3.76 -0.44 9.56
C VAL A 111 -2.36 -0.88 9.95
N LYS A 112 -1.33 -0.14 9.51
CA LYS A 112 0.07 -0.44 9.85
C LYS A 112 0.32 -0.42 11.36
N LEU A 113 -0.18 0.58 12.07
CA LEU A 113 -0.01 0.70 13.52
C LEU A 113 -0.71 -0.45 14.26
N ASP A 114 -1.91 -0.82 13.85
CA ASP A 114 -2.64 -1.93 14.47
C ASP A 114 -1.97 -3.29 14.19
N LEU A 115 -1.51 -3.52 12.95
CA LEU A 115 -0.70 -4.70 12.61
C LEU A 115 0.59 -4.76 13.44
N ALA A 116 1.25 -3.63 13.66
CA ALA A 116 2.49 -3.58 14.45
C ALA A 116 2.22 -3.87 15.93
N ALA A 117 1.09 -3.39 16.46
CA ALA A 117 0.73 -3.55 17.86
C ALA A 117 0.17 -4.95 18.18
N ARG A 118 -0.65 -5.52 17.29
CA ARG A 118 -1.43 -6.74 17.55
C ARG A 118 -0.96 -7.94 16.73
N GLY A 119 -0.20 -7.73 15.67
CA GLY A 119 0.24 -8.80 14.78
C GLY A 119 -0.93 -9.62 14.23
N HIS A 120 -0.91 -10.93 14.52
CA HIS A 120 -1.92 -11.89 14.08
C HIS A 120 -3.30 -11.71 14.77
N GLU A 121 -3.35 -10.99 15.89
CA GLU A 121 -4.60 -10.69 16.60
C GLU A 121 -5.30 -9.44 16.05
N SER A 122 -4.68 -8.75 15.08
CA SER A 122 -5.27 -7.58 14.45
C SER A 122 -6.61 -7.92 13.77
N PRO A 123 -7.67 -7.12 13.97
CA PRO A 123 -8.88 -7.25 13.16
C PRO A 123 -8.60 -7.00 11.67
N TYR A 124 -7.62 -6.15 11.34
CA TYR A 124 -7.28 -5.89 9.95
C TYR A 124 -6.64 -7.08 9.26
N ILE A 125 -5.81 -7.87 9.95
CA ILE A 125 -5.25 -9.07 9.31
C ILE A 125 -6.35 -10.09 8.97
N LYS A 126 -7.39 -10.17 9.81
CA LYS A 126 -8.55 -11.04 9.54
C LYS A 126 -9.39 -10.51 8.37
N GLN A 127 -9.63 -9.20 8.33
CA GLN A 127 -10.35 -8.56 7.23
C GLN A 127 -9.60 -8.71 5.91
N ILE A 128 -8.28 -8.49 5.90
CA ILE A 128 -7.44 -8.67 4.72
C ILE A 128 -7.56 -10.11 4.23
N LEU A 129 -7.46 -11.10 5.10
CA LEU A 129 -7.51 -12.51 4.70
C LEU A 129 -8.92 -13.08 4.51
N GLY A 130 -9.98 -12.27 4.63
CA GLY A 130 -11.37 -12.74 4.54
C GLY A 130 -11.81 -13.68 5.67
N LEU A 131 -11.16 -13.61 6.84
CA LEU A 131 -11.38 -14.48 8.00
C LEU A 131 -12.33 -13.89 9.06
N GLY A 132 -13.12 -12.86 8.72
CA GLY A 132 -13.95 -12.10 9.67
C GLY A 132 -15.24 -11.56 9.09
#